data_AF-I0AIU8-F1
#
_entry.id   AF-I0AIU8-F1
#
_cell.length_a   1.000
_cell.length_b   1.000
_cell.length_c   1.000
_cell.angle_alpha   90.00
_cell.angle_beta   90.00
_cell.angle_gamma   90.00
#
_symmetry.space_group_name_H-M   'P 1'
#
loop_
_entity.id
_entity.type
_entity.pdbx_description
1 polymer ?
#
loop_
_entity_poly.entity_id
_entity_poly.type
_entity_poly.pdbx_seq_one_letter_code
_entity_poly.pdbx_strand_id
1 'polypeptide(L)'
;MTNEKAIVYRNKIDTLENEVKKERDRFKKAKPNEKDEIKKKIDSLEKDIDKTYESLFKEFDEDIELKSIDEMNEQSILFSEFFGRYLVRLDLSTSQIRNVYGDVMRLKMKGFSSNELMLLKPRLAYTTERKGTDGSRKFREKIENALDKVIFIEDKSKQETLFQNFANFFEAILAYHRSFGGK
;
A
#
# COMPACT_ATOMS: atom_id res chain seq x y z
N MET A 1 16.45 0.28 -0.47
CA MET A 1 16.21 0.05 -1.92
C MET A 1 16.98 1.08 -2.74
N THR A 2 17.72 0.70 -3.79
CA THR A 2 18.33 1.69 -4.71
C THR A 2 17.42 1.96 -5.91
N ASN A 3 17.60 3.10 -6.59
CA ASN A 3 16.80 3.41 -7.78
C ASN A 3 17.00 2.38 -8.91
N GLU A 4 18.23 1.90 -9.11
CA GLU A 4 18.53 0.85 -10.09
C GLU A 4 17.75 -0.44 -9.79
N LYS A 5 17.77 -0.89 -8.52
CA LYS A 5 16.97 -2.04 -8.09
C LYS A 5 15.47 -1.79 -8.28
N ALA A 6 14.99 -0.59 -7.95
CA ALA A 6 13.59 -0.24 -8.15
C ALA A 6 13.17 -0.35 -9.62
N ILE A 7 13.99 0.12 -10.57
CA ILE A 7 13.75 -0.04 -12.01
C ILE A 7 13.66 -1.52 -12.39
N VAL A 8 14.57 -2.35 -11.90
CA VAL A 8 14.55 -3.81 -12.15
C VAL A 8 13.25 -4.43 -11.64
N TYR A 9 12.80 -4.08 -10.43
CA TYR A 9 11.55 -4.58 -9.88
C TYR A 9 10.33 -4.10 -10.67
N ARG A 10 10.26 -2.83 -11.06
CA ARG A 10 9.17 -2.29 -11.90
C ARG A 10 9.03 -3.10 -13.19
N ASN A 11 10.13 -3.24 -13.94
CA ASN A 11 10.15 -3.96 -15.21
C ASN A 11 9.73 -5.43 -15.04
N LYS A 12 10.21 -6.08 -13.98
CA LYS A 12 9.87 -7.48 -13.69
C LYS A 12 8.38 -7.65 -13.37
N ILE A 13 7.83 -6.79 -12.50
CA ILE A 13 6.40 -6.83 -12.14
C ILE A 13 5.54 -6.50 -13.37
N ASP A 14 5.89 -5.47 -14.14
CA ASP A 14 5.19 -5.10 -15.38
C ASP A 14 5.14 -6.25 -16.37
N THR A 15 6.26 -6.95 -16.56
CA THR A 15 6.35 -8.11 -17.46
C THR A 15 5.40 -9.22 -16.99
N LEU A 16 5.48 -9.60 -15.71
CA LEU A 16 4.66 -10.66 -15.15
C LEU A 16 3.16 -10.31 -15.18
N GLU A 17 2.78 -9.09 -14.82
CA GLU A 17 1.38 -8.64 -14.86
C GLU A 17 0.82 -8.64 -16.29
N ASN A 18 1.62 -8.23 -17.28
CA ASN A 18 1.24 -8.28 -18.68
C ASN A 18 1.05 -9.71 -19.18
N GLU A 19 1.92 -10.64 -18.77
CA GLU A 19 1.78 -12.06 -19.07
C GLU A 19 0.51 -12.66 -18.44
N VAL A 20 0.24 -12.37 -17.16
CA VAL A 20 -0.99 -12.79 -16.48
C VAL A 20 -2.21 -12.26 -17.22
N LYS A 21 -2.20 -10.99 -17.62
CA LYS A 21 -3.31 -10.39 -18.38
C LYS A 21 -3.53 -11.10 -19.72
N LYS A 22 -2.46 -11.38 -20.46
CA LYS A 22 -2.50 -12.11 -21.73
C LYS A 22 -3.09 -13.51 -21.55
N GLU A 23 -2.63 -14.27 -20.56
CA GLU A 23 -3.15 -15.61 -20.31
C GLU A 23 -4.60 -15.59 -19.78
N ARG A 24 -4.99 -14.60 -18.98
CA ARG A 24 -6.40 -14.39 -18.58
C ARG A 24 -7.30 -14.12 -19.79
N ASP A 25 -6.84 -13.32 -20.76
CA ASP A 25 -7.59 -13.07 -21.99
C ASP A 25 -7.64 -14.28 -22.92
N ARG A 26 -6.59 -15.10 -22.95
CA ARG A 26 -6.58 -16.41 -23.62
C ARG A 26 -7.59 -17.36 -22.95
N PHE A 27 -7.59 -17.45 -21.62
CA PHE A 27 -8.49 -18.29 -20.84
C PHE A 27 -9.97 -17.99 -21.14
N LYS A 28 -10.34 -16.71 -21.26
CA LYS A 28 -11.71 -16.29 -21.61
C LYS A 28 -12.17 -16.82 -22.97
N LYS A 29 -11.25 -16.98 -23.94
CA LYS A 29 -11.53 -17.40 -25.32
C LYS A 29 -11.29 -18.89 -25.58
N ALA A 30 -10.63 -19.59 -24.66
CA ALA A 30 -10.19 -20.97 -24.82
C ALA A 30 -11.32 -21.99 -24.73
N LYS A 31 -11.14 -23.13 -25.41
CA LYS A 31 -12.06 -24.28 -25.32
C LYS A 31 -11.97 -24.93 -23.93
N PRO A 32 -13.02 -25.62 -23.45
CA PRO A 32 -13.02 -26.23 -22.12
C PRO A 32 -11.81 -27.13 -21.82
N ASN A 33 -11.35 -27.89 -22.80
CA ASN A 33 -10.20 -28.81 -22.68
C ASN A 33 -8.82 -28.10 -22.60
N GLU A 34 -8.74 -26.81 -22.92
CA GLU A 34 -7.50 -26.02 -22.88
C GLU A 34 -7.41 -25.15 -21.61
N LYS A 35 -8.55 -24.94 -20.93
CA LYS A 35 -8.66 -24.02 -19.78
C LYS A 35 -7.82 -24.44 -18.59
N ASP A 36 -7.71 -25.73 -18.33
CA ASP A 36 -6.96 -26.24 -17.17
C ASP A 36 -5.46 -25.94 -17.28
N GLU A 37 -4.89 -26.07 -18.46
CA GLU A 37 -3.47 -25.74 -18.71
C GLU A 37 -3.22 -24.23 -18.56
N ILE A 38 -4.08 -23.40 -19.15
CA ILE A 38 -3.97 -21.95 -19.07
C ILE A 38 -4.13 -21.47 -17.62
N LYS A 39 -5.06 -22.06 -16.86
CA LYS A 39 -5.25 -21.75 -15.44
C LYS A 39 -4.00 -22.04 -14.63
N LYS A 40 -3.39 -23.23 -14.80
CA LYS A 40 -2.12 -23.57 -14.15
C LYS A 40 -1.00 -22.57 -14.48
N LYS A 41 -0.95 -22.08 -15.72
CA LYS A 41 0.02 -21.06 -16.12
C LYS A 41 -0.25 -19.71 -15.43
N ILE A 42 -1.51 -19.27 -15.36
CA ILE A 42 -1.90 -18.06 -14.61
C ILE A 42 -1.49 -18.19 -13.14
N ASP A 43 -1.86 -19.30 -12.49
CA ASP A 43 -1.54 -19.54 -11.07
C ASP A 43 -0.02 -19.51 -10.81
N SER A 44 0.78 -20.08 -11.73
CA SER A 44 2.24 -20.02 -11.65
C SER A 44 2.77 -18.59 -11.77
N LEU A 45 2.26 -17.80 -12.72
CA LEU A 45 2.69 -16.42 -12.91
C LEU A 45 2.29 -15.54 -11.71
N GLU A 46 1.10 -15.73 -11.15
CA GLU A 46 0.67 -15.03 -9.95
C GLU A 46 1.58 -15.32 -8.76
N LYS A 47 1.99 -16.59 -8.57
CA LYS A 47 2.96 -16.97 -7.55
C LYS A 47 4.33 -16.31 -7.75
N ASP A 48 4.76 -16.13 -8.99
CA ASP A 48 6.03 -15.47 -9.31
C ASP A 48 5.96 -13.96 -9.06
N ILE A 49 4.79 -13.34 -9.24
CA ILE A 49 4.54 -11.95 -8.82
C ILE A 49 4.64 -11.83 -7.30
N ASP A 50 3.99 -12.73 -6.55
CA ASP A 50 4.00 -12.66 -5.09
C ASP A 50 5.41 -12.79 -4.52
N LYS A 51 6.20 -13.77 -5.00
CA LYS A 51 7.62 -13.90 -4.66
C LYS A 51 8.43 -12.65 -5.01
N THR A 52 8.10 -12.00 -6.14
CA THR A 52 8.80 -10.79 -6.56
C THR A 52 8.52 -9.64 -5.58
N TYR A 53 7.28 -9.49 -5.10
CA TYR A 53 6.95 -8.53 -4.05
C TYR A 53 7.62 -8.86 -2.71
N GLU A 54 7.68 -10.15 -2.33
CA GLU A 54 8.40 -10.56 -1.12
C GLU A 54 9.89 -10.18 -1.17
N SER A 55 10.56 -10.43 -2.30
CA SER A 55 11.95 -10.00 -2.50
C SER A 55 12.09 -8.48 -2.51
N LEU A 56 11.13 -7.78 -3.14
CA LEU A 56 11.11 -6.32 -3.22
C LEU A 56 11.02 -5.68 -1.85
N PHE A 57 10.09 -6.12 -0.99
CA PHE A 57 9.89 -5.49 0.31
C PHE A 57 11.05 -5.75 1.28
N LYS A 58 11.81 -6.84 1.09
CA LYS A 58 13.05 -7.10 1.84
C LYS A 58 14.20 -6.14 1.51
N GLU A 59 14.08 -5.35 0.45
CA GLU A 59 15.06 -4.32 0.10
C GLU A 59 14.82 -2.99 0.82
N PHE A 60 13.69 -2.86 1.52
CA PHE A 60 13.38 -1.73 2.39
C PHE A 60 13.67 -2.11 3.84
N ASP A 61 13.87 -1.09 4.67
CA ASP A 61 13.94 -1.30 6.11
C ASP A 61 12.61 -1.84 6.63
N GLU A 62 12.66 -2.77 7.58
CA GLU A 62 11.46 -3.41 8.14
C GLU A 62 10.49 -2.39 8.77
N ASP A 63 11.05 -1.29 9.29
CA ASP A 63 10.39 -0.17 9.95
C ASP A 63 10.30 1.09 9.07
N ILE A 64 10.33 0.95 7.74
CA ILE A 64 10.29 2.07 6.78
C ILE A 64 9.14 3.05 7.04
N GLU A 65 7.99 2.57 7.51
CA GLU A 65 6.87 3.43 7.89
C GLU A 65 7.20 4.36 9.05
N LEU A 66 7.96 3.90 10.06
CA LEU A 66 8.36 4.71 11.21
C LEU A 66 9.39 5.74 10.79
N LYS A 67 10.39 5.32 9.99
CA LYS A 67 11.41 6.20 9.44
C LYS A 67 10.82 7.29 8.55
N SER A 68 9.80 6.95 7.77
CA SER A 68 9.08 7.92 6.93
C SER A 68 8.32 8.97 7.74
N ILE A 69 7.94 8.65 8.99
CA ILE A 69 7.32 9.62 9.91
C ILE A 69 8.37 10.52 10.54
N ASP A 70 9.53 9.97 10.92
CA ASP A 70 10.65 10.78 11.42
C ASP A 70 11.14 11.77 10.36
N GLU A 71 11.33 11.30 9.13
CA GLU A 71 11.75 12.12 8.00
C GLU A 71 11.31 11.50 6.67
N MET A 72 10.52 12.23 5.89
CA MET A 72 10.10 11.79 4.57
C MET A 72 11.26 11.95 3.57
N ASN A 73 11.61 10.88 2.87
CA ASN A 73 12.73 10.88 1.92
C ASN A 73 12.43 10.02 0.68
N GLU A 74 13.44 9.83 -0.18
CA GLU A 74 13.32 9.04 -1.40
C GLU A 74 12.86 7.60 -1.14
N GLN A 75 13.28 6.97 -0.03
CA GLN A 75 12.83 5.64 0.33
C GLN A 75 11.34 5.61 0.69
N SER A 76 10.84 6.66 1.36
CA SER A 76 9.41 6.81 1.65
C SER A 76 8.58 6.84 0.37
N ILE A 77 9.05 7.55 -0.66
CA ILE A 77 8.39 7.65 -1.97
C ILE A 77 8.44 6.31 -2.71
N LEU A 78 9.62 5.67 -2.80
CA LEU A 78 9.78 4.38 -3.46
C LEU A 78 8.93 3.30 -2.78
N PHE A 79 8.91 3.26 -1.45
CA PHE A 79 8.06 2.34 -0.71
C PHE A 79 6.58 2.60 -1.01
N SER A 80 6.15 3.86 -0.96
CA SER A 80 4.76 4.26 -1.22
C SER A 80 4.29 3.85 -2.62
N GLU A 81 5.16 3.95 -3.63
CA GLU A 81 4.89 3.48 -4.98
C GLU A 81 4.59 1.99 -5.03
N PHE A 82 5.54 1.17 -4.57
CA PHE A 82 5.39 -0.29 -4.64
C PHE A 82 4.30 -0.81 -3.73
N PHE A 83 4.15 -0.22 -2.54
CA PHE A 83 3.10 -0.57 -1.61
C PHE A 83 1.73 -0.18 -2.16
N GLY A 84 1.56 1.03 -2.72
CA GLY A 84 0.34 1.44 -3.40
C GLY A 84 -0.07 0.48 -4.52
N ARG A 85 0.88 0.07 -5.37
CA ARG A 85 0.67 -0.94 -6.42
C ARG A 85 0.29 -2.30 -5.84
N TYR A 86 1.00 -2.76 -4.83
CA TYR A 86 0.76 -4.05 -4.17
C TYR A 86 -0.64 -4.10 -3.54
N LEU A 87 -1.10 -2.99 -2.97
CA LEU A 87 -2.46 -2.88 -2.41
C LEU A 87 -3.55 -2.99 -3.48
N VAL A 88 -3.31 -2.52 -4.72
CA VAL A 88 -4.23 -2.76 -5.85
C VAL A 88 -4.32 -4.25 -6.15
N ARG A 89 -3.18 -4.94 -6.19
CA ARG A 89 -3.13 -6.40 -6.40
C ARG A 89 -3.88 -7.18 -5.32
N LEU A 90 -3.86 -6.70 -4.08
CA LEU A 90 -4.56 -7.31 -2.95
C LEU A 90 -6.02 -6.83 -2.80
N ASP A 91 -6.60 -6.26 -3.86
CA ASP A 91 -8.00 -5.82 -3.94
C ASP A 91 -8.40 -4.82 -2.83
N LEU A 92 -7.48 -3.93 -2.43
CA LEU A 92 -7.85 -2.80 -1.58
C LEU A 92 -8.65 -1.78 -2.39
N SER A 93 -9.86 -1.45 -1.94
CA SER A 93 -10.69 -0.46 -2.63
C SER A 93 -10.22 0.97 -2.36
N THR A 94 -10.41 1.86 -3.34
CA THR A 94 -10.21 3.30 -3.17
C THR A 94 -11.08 3.84 -2.05
N SER A 95 -12.33 3.37 -1.93
CA SER A 95 -13.24 3.85 -0.90
C SER A 95 -12.74 3.55 0.51
N GLN A 96 -12.09 2.40 0.73
CA GLN A 96 -11.49 2.07 2.03
C GLN A 96 -10.36 3.04 2.39
N ILE A 97 -9.42 3.29 1.46
CA ILE A 97 -8.31 4.22 1.70
C ILE A 97 -8.80 5.65 1.85
N ARG A 98 -9.68 6.11 0.95
CA ARG A 98 -10.19 7.49 0.91
C ARG A 98 -10.98 7.85 2.17
N ASN A 99 -11.77 6.94 2.72
CA ASN A 99 -12.53 7.22 3.94
C ASN A 99 -11.61 7.58 5.10
N VAL A 100 -10.52 6.83 5.28
CA VAL A 100 -9.54 7.09 6.36
C VAL A 100 -8.71 8.33 6.03
N TYR A 101 -8.24 8.48 4.79
CA TYR A 101 -7.47 9.65 4.38
C TYR A 101 -8.27 10.96 4.48
N GLY A 102 -9.58 10.92 4.21
CA GLY A 102 -10.46 12.06 4.40
C GLY A 102 -10.50 12.55 5.84
N ASP A 103 -10.42 11.65 6.82
CA ASP A 103 -10.34 12.00 8.24
C ASP A 103 -9.00 12.70 8.56
N VAL A 104 -7.89 12.20 7.99
CA VAL A 104 -6.56 12.82 8.12
C VAL A 104 -6.57 14.24 7.55
N MET A 105 -7.15 14.44 6.36
CA MET A 105 -7.25 15.76 5.75
C MET A 105 -8.13 16.72 6.56
N ARG A 106 -9.26 16.24 7.12
CA ARG A 106 -10.10 17.08 7.99
C ARG A 106 -9.33 17.53 9.23
N LEU A 107 -8.53 16.66 9.83
CA LEU A 107 -7.67 17.02 10.97
C LEU A 107 -6.59 18.03 10.57
N LYS A 108 -5.95 17.84 9.40
CA LYS A 108 -4.97 18.79 8.85
C LYS A 108 -5.56 20.17 8.58
N MET A 109 -6.80 20.23 8.06
CA MET A 109 -7.47 21.51 7.73
C MET A 109 -8.01 22.27 8.94
N LYS A 110 -8.51 21.57 9.97
CA LYS A 110 -9.07 22.20 11.18
C LYS A 110 -8.01 22.75 12.14
N GLY A 111 -6.76 22.31 11.98
CA GLY A 111 -5.69 22.48 12.96
C GLY A 111 -5.49 21.18 13.74
N PHE A 112 -4.22 20.87 14.01
CA PHE A 112 -3.82 19.62 14.65
C PHE A 112 -4.47 19.46 16.04
N SER A 113 -5.07 18.30 16.28
CA SER A 113 -5.67 17.92 17.57
C SER A 113 -5.25 16.50 17.95
N SER A 114 -4.50 16.37 19.04
CA SER A 114 -4.00 15.08 19.53
C SER A 114 -5.14 14.11 19.89
N ASN A 115 -6.25 14.63 20.43
CA ASN A 115 -7.43 13.83 20.76
C ASN A 115 -8.13 13.29 19.51
N GLU A 116 -8.27 14.11 18.46
CA GLU A 116 -8.88 13.66 17.20
C GLU A 116 -7.96 12.68 16.46
N LEU A 117 -6.64 12.88 16.53
CA LEU A 117 -5.64 11.95 15.99
C LEU A 117 -5.80 10.55 16.58
N MET A 118 -5.96 10.43 17.90
CA MET A 118 -6.13 9.14 18.57
C MET A 118 -7.36 8.37 18.09
N LEU A 119 -8.41 9.08 17.64
CA LEU A 119 -9.63 8.45 17.11
C LEU A 119 -9.45 7.88 15.70
N LEU A 120 -8.38 8.23 14.97
CA LEU A 120 -8.11 7.65 13.65
C LEU A 120 -7.81 6.16 13.75
N LYS A 121 -7.11 5.71 14.80
CA LYS A 121 -6.74 4.29 15.00
C LYS A 121 -7.96 3.36 15.14
N PRO A 122 -8.91 3.58 16.08
CA PRO A 122 -10.10 2.73 16.17
C PRO A 122 -11.00 2.80 14.92
N ARG A 123 -11.02 3.93 14.20
CA ARG A 123 -11.75 4.05 12.93
C ARG A 123 -11.13 3.22 11.81
N LEU A 124 -9.80 3.22 11.71
CA LEU A 124 -9.05 2.39 10.78
C LEU A 124 -9.29 0.89 11.07
N ALA A 125 -9.22 0.49 12.34
CA ALA A 125 -9.55 -0.86 12.77
C ALA A 125 -10.98 -1.28 12.40
N TYR A 126 -11.98 -0.45 12.67
CA TYR A 126 -13.37 -0.76 12.33
C TYR A 126 -13.61 -0.89 10.81
N THR A 127 -13.00 0.00 10.02
CA THR A 127 -13.17 0.03 8.56
C THR A 127 -12.57 -1.20 7.88
N THR A 128 -11.48 -1.74 8.45
CA THR A 128 -10.75 -2.89 7.93
C THR A 128 -11.43 -4.21 8.30
N GLU A 129 -11.87 -4.39 9.53
CA GLU A 129 -12.54 -5.64 9.97
C GLU A 129 -13.88 -5.91 9.27
N ARG A 130 -14.67 -4.85 8.99
CA ARG A 130 -16.02 -5.02 8.42
C ARG A 130 -16.03 -5.49 6.95
N LYS A 131 -14.96 -5.26 6.20
CA LYS A 131 -14.82 -5.56 4.77
C LYS A 131 -13.40 -6.05 4.42
N GLY A 132 -12.85 -6.89 5.28
CA GLY A 132 -11.42 -7.18 5.30
C GLY A 132 -10.91 -8.02 4.12
N THR A 133 -10.28 -7.38 3.14
CA THR A 133 -9.40 -8.04 2.15
C THR A 133 -7.97 -8.15 2.69
N ASP A 134 -7.12 -8.97 2.05
CA ASP A 134 -5.69 -9.00 2.38
C ASP A 134 -5.05 -7.61 2.23
N GLY A 135 -5.49 -6.85 1.21
CA GLY A 135 -5.04 -5.47 1.00
C GLY A 135 -5.41 -4.56 2.16
N SER A 136 -6.62 -4.67 2.70
CA SER A 136 -7.04 -3.86 3.85
C SER A 136 -6.26 -4.20 5.12
N ARG A 137 -5.92 -5.47 5.34
CA ARG A 137 -5.10 -5.91 6.48
C ARG A 137 -3.67 -5.41 6.35
N LYS A 138 -3.06 -5.55 5.17
CA LYS A 138 -1.69 -5.05 4.91
C LYS A 138 -1.59 -3.54 4.99
N PHE A 139 -2.57 -2.83 4.44
CA PHE A 139 -2.66 -1.38 4.58
C PHE A 139 -2.78 -0.95 6.05
N ARG A 140 -3.66 -1.58 6.82
CA ARG A 140 -3.82 -1.31 8.24
C ARG A 140 -2.51 -1.48 9.01
N GLU A 141 -1.83 -2.61 8.79
CA GLU A 141 -0.57 -2.94 9.47
C GLU A 141 0.44 -1.78 9.37
N LYS A 142 0.68 -1.28 8.15
CA LYS A 142 1.66 -0.20 7.93
C LYS A 142 1.16 1.17 8.39
N ILE A 143 -0.12 1.48 8.20
CA ILE A 143 -0.67 2.79 8.59
C ILE A 143 -0.87 2.90 10.10
N GLU A 144 -1.23 1.83 10.81
CA GLU A 144 -1.32 1.84 12.27
C GLU A 144 0.05 2.02 12.91
N ASN A 145 1.09 1.33 12.42
CA ASN A 145 2.46 1.53 12.90
C ASN A 145 2.92 2.99 12.72
N ALA A 146 2.69 3.56 11.52
CA ALA A 146 3.00 4.96 11.23
C ALA A 146 2.22 5.91 12.15
N LEU A 147 0.93 5.67 12.36
CA LEU A 147 0.08 6.48 13.22
C LEU A 147 0.49 6.38 14.70
N ASP A 148 0.87 5.19 15.17
CA ASP A 148 1.33 4.96 16.54
C ASP A 148 2.58 5.78 16.87
N LYS A 149 3.52 5.89 15.93
CA LYS A 149 4.68 6.77 16.06
C LYS A 149 4.28 8.21 16.37
N VAL A 150 3.25 8.72 15.68
CA VAL A 150 2.73 10.09 15.90
C VAL A 150 1.98 10.19 17.23
N ILE A 151 1.14 9.22 17.58
CA ILE A 151 0.33 9.25 18.80
C ILE A 151 1.22 9.20 20.06
N PHE A 152 2.18 8.26 20.07
CA PHE A 152 2.97 7.92 21.24
C PHE A 152 4.32 8.64 21.34
N ILE A 153 4.58 9.64 20.49
CA ILE A 153 5.78 10.47 20.62
C ILE A 153 5.84 11.15 22.00
N GLU A 154 7.02 11.09 22.63
CA GLU A 154 7.27 11.69 23.94
C GLU A 154 7.32 13.23 23.85
N ASP A 155 8.06 13.73 22.87
CA ASP A 155 8.19 15.16 22.60
C ASP A 155 6.97 15.69 21.83
N LYS A 156 5.99 16.20 22.57
CA LYS A 156 4.76 16.76 22.00
C LYS A 156 4.99 17.97 21.10
N SER A 157 6.11 18.68 21.22
CA SER A 157 6.43 19.79 20.31
C SER A 157 6.66 19.33 18.87
N LYS A 158 7.03 18.06 18.67
CA LYS A 158 7.23 17.45 17.34
C LYS A 158 5.99 16.78 16.78
N GLN A 159 4.94 16.58 17.59
CA GLN A 159 3.81 15.74 17.22
C GLN A 159 3.09 16.23 15.95
N GLU A 160 2.93 17.55 15.81
CA GLU A 160 2.31 18.14 14.62
C GLU A 160 3.17 17.94 13.36
N THR A 161 4.50 18.11 13.46
CA THR A 161 5.43 17.85 12.35
C THR A 161 5.38 16.39 11.92
N LEU A 162 5.42 15.45 12.87
CA LEU A 162 5.31 14.02 12.57
C LEU A 162 3.94 13.69 11.95
N PHE A 163 2.87 14.36 12.40
CA PHE A 163 1.56 14.23 11.77
C PHE A 163 1.55 14.71 10.31
N GLN A 164 2.26 15.80 9.99
CA GLN A 164 2.40 16.24 8.59
C GLN A 164 3.14 15.21 7.74
N ASN A 165 4.23 14.62 8.27
CA ASN A 165 4.96 13.55 7.59
C ASN A 165 4.06 12.33 7.37
N PHE A 166 3.27 11.93 8.37
CA PHE A 166 2.28 10.87 8.25
C PHE A 166 1.24 11.17 7.17
N ALA A 167 0.68 12.38 7.15
CA ALA A 167 -0.29 12.78 6.15
C ALA A 167 0.30 12.71 4.73
N ASN A 168 1.54 13.16 4.53
CA ASN A 168 2.23 13.13 3.24
C ASN A 168 2.58 11.69 2.81
N PHE A 169 3.05 10.84 3.73
CA PHE A 169 3.32 9.43 3.47
C PHE A 169 2.06 8.68 3.05
N PHE A 170 0.97 8.89 3.79
CA PHE A 170 -0.33 8.32 3.46
C PHE A 170 -0.84 8.84 2.09
N GLU A 171 -0.72 10.14 1.82
CA GLU A 171 -1.08 10.71 0.52
C GLU A 171 -0.31 10.07 -0.63
N ALA A 172 1.00 9.85 -0.47
CA ALA A 172 1.82 9.18 -1.48
C ALA A 172 1.31 7.75 -1.77
N ILE A 173 1.01 6.95 -0.74
CA ILE A 173 0.44 5.61 -0.90
C ILE A 173 -0.90 5.67 -1.64
N LEU A 174 -1.79 6.59 -1.25
CA LEU A 174 -3.10 6.77 -1.90
C LEU A 174 -2.93 7.19 -3.37
N ALA A 175 -2.02 8.13 -3.66
CA ALA A 175 -1.78 8.61 -5.01
C ALA A 175 -1.29 7.48 -5.93
N TYR A 176 -0.34 6.66 -5.47
CA TYR A 176 0.15 5.53 -6.24
C TYR A 176 -0.87 4.40 -6.37
N HIS A 177 -1.61 4.08 -5.32
CA HIS A 177 -2.73 3.13 -5.42
C HIS A 177 -3.71 3.55 -6.52
N ARG A 178 -4.02 4.84 -6.61
CA ARG A 178 -4.87 5.39 -7.68
C ARG A 178 -4.19 5.35 -9.04
N SER A 179 -2.90 5.67 -9.14
CA SER A 179 -2.18 5.66 -10.43
C SER A 179 -2.11 4.25 -11.03
N PHE A 180 -2.04 3.20 -10.20
CA PHE A 180 -2.07 1.80 -10.62
C PHE A 180 -3.49 1.24 -10.84
N GLY A 181 -4.52 2.09 -10.83
CA GLY A 181 -5.88 1.71 -11.21
C GLY A 181 -6.74 1.16 -10.07
N GLY A 182 -6.38 1.44 -8.81
CA GLY A 182 -7.23 1.17 -7.66
C GLY A 182 -8.64 1.72 -7.84
N LYS A 183 -9.66 0.89 -7.57
CA LYS A 183 -11.08 1.21 -7.81
C LYS A 183 -11.84 1.50 -6.54
#